data_AF-A0A833CGS5-F1
#
_entry.id   AF-A0A833CGS5-F1
#
_cell.length_a   1.000
_cell.length_b   1.000
_cell.length_c   1.000
_cell.angle_alpha   90.00
_cell.angle_beta   90.00
_cell.angle_gamma   90.00
#
_symmetry.space_group_name_H-M   'P 1'
#
loop_
_entity.id
_entity.type
_entity.pdbx_description
1 polymer ?
#
loop_
_entity_poly.entity_id
_entity_poly.type
_entity_poly.pdbx_seq_one_letter_code
_entity_poly.pdbx_strand_id
1 'polypeptide(L)'
;MASKHAEFEKEYKTWQYKLEKEASDWTKAIIAESLKQGTYQQAINWINSLKPRIDDSFPGGSVGAEINYLREIAEDARQAVLKQALSQKSKE
;
A
#
# COMPACT_ATOMS: atom_id res chain seq x y z
N MET A 1 27.40 28.32 0.60
CA MET A 1 25.96 27.99 0.77
C MET A 1 25.50 26.74 0.01
N ALA A 2 26.38 26.04 -0.74
CA ALA A 2 26.00 24.82 -1.46
C ALA A 2 25.76 23.57 -0.57
N SER A 3 26.36 23.46 0.62
CA SER A 3 26.26 22.20 1.40
C SER A 3 24.93 22.00 2.14
N LYS A 4 24.29 23.07 2.65
CA LYS A 4 23.01 22.94 3.38
C LYS A 4 21.85 22.46 2.50
N HIS A 5 21.82 22.87 1.22
CA HIS A 5 20.82 22.40 0.27
C HIS A 5 21.03 20.92 -0.09
N ALA A 6 22.28 20.50 -0.27
CA ALA A 6 22.61 19.10 -0.57
C ALA A 6 22.30 18.16 0.61
N GLU A 7 22.53 18.61 1.85
CA GLU A 7 22.18 17.86 3.06
C GLU A 7 20.66 17.68 3.17
N PHE A 8 19.87 18.75 3.01
CA PHE A 8 18.41 18.67 3.03
C PHE A 8 17.87 17.73 1.94
N GLU A 9 18.36 17.84 0.70
CA GLU A 9 17.93 16.98 -0.40
C GLU A 9 18.21 15.50 -0.11
N LYS A 10 19.40 15.21 0.46
CA LYS A 10 19.76 13.85 0.87
C LYS A 10 18.84 13.31 1.96
N GLU A 11 18.55 14.12 2.98
CA GLU A 11 17.62 13.75 4.06
C GLU A 11 16.22 13.46 3.51
N TYR A 12 15.71 14.34 2.65
CA TYR A 12 14.40 14.20 2.04
C TYR A 12 14.30 12.92 1.19
N LYS A 13 15.27 12.68 0.30
CA LYS A 13 15.32 11.44 -0.49
C LYS A 13 15.46 10.18 0.37
N THR A 14 16.22 10.26 1.46
CA THR A 14 16.35 9.14 2.41
C THR A 14 15.02 8.83 3.08
N TRP A 15 14.26 9.86 3.45
CA TRP A 15 12.92 9.70 3.99
C TRP A 15 11.95 9.09 2.96
N GLN A 16 11.97 9.55 1.71
CA GLN A 16 11.17 8.96 0.62
C GLN A 16 11.46 7.46 0.46
N TYR A 17 12.74 7.07 0.44
CA TYR A 17 13.13 5.66 0.34
C TYR A 17 12.62 4.81 1.51
N LYS A 18 12.62 5.36 2.73
CA LYS A 18 12.06 4.67 3.90
C LYS A 18 10.57 4.42 3.73
N LEU A 19 9.82 5.43 3.26
CA LEU A 19 8.39 5.27 2.97
C LEU A 19 8.14 4.23 1.87
N GLU A 20 8.92 4.23 0.78
CA GLU A 20 8.78 3.22 -0.27
C GLU A 20 9.01 1.80 0.27
N LYS A 21 10.02 1.63 1.13
CA LYS A 21 10.31 0.35 1.77
C LYS A 21 9.18 -0.08 2.71
N GLU A 22 8.70 0.83 3.57
CA GLU A 22 7.60 0.55 4.50
C GLU A 22 6.31 0.19 3.75
N ALA A 23 5.98 0.89 2.66
CA ALA A 23 4.89 0.52 1.77
C ALA A 23 5.06 -0.90 1.25
N SER A 24 6.22 -1.23 0.69
CA SER A 24 6.50 -2.57 0.16
C SER A 24 6.36 -3.67 1.22
N ASP A 25 6.86 -3.43 2.43
CA ASP A 25 6.83 -4.39 3.52
C ASP A 25 5.40 -4.58 4.05
N TRP A 26 4.62 -3.51 4.18
CA TRP A 26 3.19 -3.60 4.52
C TRP A 26 2.38 -4.30 3.44
N THR A 27 2.60 -4.00 2.15
CA THR A 27 1.95 -4.70 1.04
C THR A 27 2.18 -6.21 1.12
N LYS A 28 3.43 -6.65 1.37
CA LYS A 28 3.75 -8.08 1.56
C LYS A 28 3.04 -8.68 2.77
N ALA A 29 3.00 -7.96 3.89
CA ALA A 29 2.34 -8.42 5.11
C ALA A 29 0.82 -8.58 4.90
N ILE A 30 0.17 -7.62 4.25
CA ILE A 30 -1.25 -7.67 3.92
C ILE A 30 -1.54 -8.87 3.01
N ILE A 31 -0.71 -9.10 1.97
CA ILE A 31 -0.87 -10.27 1.11
C ILE A 31 -0.78 -11.56 1.94
N ALA A 32 0.27 -11.72 2.75
CA ALA A 32 0.48 -12.92 3.55
C ALA A 32 -0.67 -13.18 4.54
N GLU A 33 -1.21 -12.15 5.18
CA GLU A 33 -2.33 -12.27 6.10
C GLU A 33 -3.65 -12.54 5.38
N SER A 34 -3.88 -11.93 4.22
CA SER A 34 -5.08 -12.13 3.42
C SER A 34 -5.21 -13.57 2.92
N LEU A 35 -4.10 -14.23 2.60
CA LEU A 35 -4.10 -15.63 2.13
C LEU A 35 -4.46 -16.62 3.25
N LYS A 36 -4.49 -16.19 4.51
CA LYS A 36 -4.98 -17.00 5.65
C LYS A 36 -6.50 -16.96 5.80
N GLN A 37 -7.20 -16.08 5.07
CA GLN A 37 -8.65 -15.87 5.20
C GLN A 37 -9.52 -16.99 4.60
N GLY A 38 -8.92 -18.12 4.20
CA GLY A 38 -9.62 -19.33 3.74
C GLY A 38 -9.91 -19.34 2.24
N THR A 39 -10.62 -18.36 1.72
CA THR A 39 -10.93 -18.24 0.28
C THR A 39 -10.40 -16.94 -0.32
N TYR A 40 -10.19 -16.95 -1.64
CA TYR A 40 -9.81 -15.74 -2.39
C TYR A 40 -10.81 -14.59 -2.21
N GLN A 41 -12.11 -14.87 -2.18
CA GLN A 41 -13.11 -13.81 -1.98
C GLN A 41 -13.00 -13.21 -0.57
N GLN A 42 -12.77 -14.04 0.46
CA GLN A 42 -12.55 -13.59 1.83
C GLN A 42 -11.25 -12.78 1.96
N ALA A 43 -10.17 -13.20 1.28
CA ALA A 43 -8.93 -12.44 1.21
C ALA A 43 -9.15 -11.03 0.63
N ILE A 44 -9.84 -10.92 -0.51
CA ILE A 44 -10.14 -9.64 -1.15
C ILE A 44 -11.07 -8.77 -0.30
N ASN A 45 -12.09 -9.36 0.32
CA ASN A 45 -13.00 -8.63 1.21
C ASN A 45 -12.26 -8.08 2.45
N TRP A 46 -11.34 -8.86 3.01
CA TRP A 46 -10.51 -8.42 4.12
C TRP A 46 -9.55 -7.29 3.71
N ILE A 47 -8.88 -7.38 2.56
CA ILE A 47 -8.03 -6.27 2.08
C ILE A 47 -8.86 -4.99 1.87
N ASN A 48 -10.07 -5.12 1.31
CA ASN A 48 -10.95 -3.97 1.12
C ASN A 48 -11.41 -3.33 2.43
N SER A 49 -11.50 -4.07 3.54
CA SER A 49 -11.88 -3.49 4.84
C SER A 49 -10.77 -2.67 5.49
N LEU A 50 -9.51 -2.85 5.07
CA LEU A 50 -8.36 -2.05 5.52
C LEU A 50 -8.32 -0.66 4.88
N LYS A 51 -8.96 -0.48 3.72
CA LYS A 51 -8.92 0.80 3.00
C LYS A 51 -9.62 1.88 3.81
N PRO A 52 -8.95 3.01 4.08
CA PRO A 52 -9.59 4.16 4.69
C PRO A 52 -10.81 4.61 3.89
N ARG A 53 -11.87 5.03 4.59
CA ARG A 53 -13.07 5.57 3.95
C ARG A 53 -12.80 6.99 3.47
N ILE A 54 -13.29 7.29 2.26
CA ILE A 54 -13.31 8.63 1.70
C ILE A 54 -14.78 9.05 1.69
N ASP A 55 -15.10 10.11 2.43
CA ASP A 55 -16.38 10.79 2.36
C ASP A 55 -16.15 12.26 1.95
N ASP A 56 -17.22 13.04 1.90
CA ASP A 56 -17.16 14.44 1.47
C ASP A 56 -16.27 15.33 2.37
N SER A 57 -15.85 14.82 3.54
CA SER A 57 -14.92 15.49 4.45
C SER A 57 -13.45 15.16 4.18
N PHE A 58 -13.14 14.39 3.13
CA PHE A 58 -11.79 13.94 2.84
C PHE A 58 -10.80 15.13 2.77
N PRO A 59 -9.82 15.20 3.68
CA PRO A 59 -8.98 16.38 3.80
C PRO A 59 -8.05 16.50 2.59
N GLY A 60 -7.90 17.71 2.06
CA GLY A 60 -6.82 18.01 1.13
C GLY A 60 -5.45 18.08 1.83
N GLY A 61 -4.39 18.30 1.06
CA GLY A 61 -3.04 18.50 1.60
C GLY A 61 -2.41 17.21 2.13
N SER A 62 -1.52 17.33 3.13
CA SER A 62 -0.71 16.22 3.63
C SER A 62 -1.53 15.08 4.23
N VAL A 63 -2.62 15.38 4.92
CA VAL A 63 -3.49 14.36 5.53
C VAL A 63 -4.19 13.54 4.45
N GLY A 64 -4.71 14.19 3.40
CA GLY A 64 -5.25 13.47 2.24
C GLY A 64 -4.21 12.61 1.52
N ALA A 65 -2.97 13.09 1.43
CA ALA A 65 -1.87 12.34 0.83
C ALA A 65 -1.53 11.08 1.66
N GLU A 66 -1.51 11.16 2.99
CA GLU A 66 -1.30 10.02 3.88
C GLU A 66 -2.41 8.97 3.73
N ILE A 67 -3.67 9.42 3.72
CA ILE A 67 -4.81 8.49 3.56
C ILE A 67 -4.76 7.80 2.19
N ASN A 68 -4.45 8.55 1.13
CA ASN A 68 -4.27 7.97 -0.20
C ASN A 68 -3.11 6.97 -0.22
N TYR A 69 -1.98 7.30 0.40
CA TYR A 69 -0.82 6.41 0.49
C TYR A 69 -1.17 5.07 1.15
N LEU A 70 -1.90 5.07 2.27
CA LEU A 70 -2.39 3.84 2.92
C LEU A 70 -3.35 3.04 2.01
N ARG A 71 -4.20 3.75 1.26
CA ARG A 71 -5.14 3.12 0.33
C ARG A 71 -4.43 2.43 -0.84
N GLU A 72 -3.39 3.06 -1.39
CA GLU A 72 -2.60 2.48 -2.48
C GLU A 72 -1.86 1.21 -2.02
N ILE A 73 -1.29 1.19 -0.81
CA ILE A 73 -0.68 -0.02 -0.23
C ILE A 73 -1.68 -1.20 -0.22
N ALA A 74 -2.91 -0.93 0.23
CA ALA A 74 -3.97 -1.94 0.24
C ALA A 74 -4.44 -2.34 -1.18
N GLU A 75 -4.49 -1.41 -2.13
CA GLU A 75 -4.85 -1.72 -3.52
C GLU A 75 -3.76 -2.57 -4.21
N ASP A 76 -2.48 -2.26 -4.01
CA ASP A 76 -1.37 -3.04 -4.53
C ASP A 76 -1.43 -4.49 -4.01
N ALA A 77 -1.69 -4.66 -2.71
CA ALA A 77 -1.88 -5.98 -2.12
C ALA A 77 -3.06 -6.73 -2.75
N ARG A 78 -4.20 -6.05 -2.95
CA ARG A 78 -5.39 -6.61 -3.59
C ARG A 78 -5.09 -7.08 -5.01
N GLN A 79 -4.42 -6.25 -5.81
CA GLN A 79 -4.07 -6.58 -7.20
C GLN A 79 -3.12 -7.78 -7.27
N ALA A 80 -2.16 -7.87 -6.35
CA ALA A 80 -1.25 -9.02 -6.27
C ALA A 80 -2.01 -10.32 -5.97
N VAL A 81 -2.96 -10.31 -5.03
CA VAL A 81 -3.79 -11.49 -4.70
C VAL A 81 -4.68 -11.88 -5.88
N LEU A 82 -5.30 -10.92 -6.57
CA LEU A 82 -6.11 -11.18 -7.77
C LEU A 82 -5.29 -11.85 -8.87
N LYS A 83 -4.06 -11.36 -9.11
CA LYS A 83 -3.15 -11.94 -10.11
C LYS A 83 -2.76 -13.38 -9.77
N GLN A 84 -2.50 -13.67 -8.48
CA GLN A 84 -2.24 -15.03 -8.03
C GLN A 84 -3.44 -15.96 -8.27
N ALA A 85 -4.65 -15.50 -7.94
CA ALA A 85 -5.88 -16.28 -8.16
C ALA A 85 -6.09 -16.65 -9.64
N LEU A 86 -5.89 -15.68 -10.54
CA LEU A 86 -6.00 -15.90 -12.00
C LEU A 86 -4.93 -16.88 -12.51
N SER A 87 -3.71 -16.80 -11.97
CA SER A 87 -2.62 -17.70 -12.36
C SER A 87 -2.84 -19.15 -11.90
N GLN A 88 -3.57 -19.38 -10.80
CA GLN A 88 -3.91 -20.72 -10.33
C GLN A 88 -5.03 -21.34 -11.17
N LYS A 89 -6.09 -20.58 -11.50
CA LYS A 89 -7.18 -21.07 -12.36
C LYS A 89 -6.75 -21.47 -13.77
N SER A 90 -5.66 -20.92 -14.28
CA SER A 90 -5.14 -21.27 -15.62
C SER A 90 -4.32 -22.56 -15.65
N LYS A 91 -4.07 -23.20 -14.51
CA LYS A 91 -3.28 -24.44 -14.39
C LYS A 91 -4.14 -25.69 -14.14
N GLU A 92 -5.46 -25.52 -14.03
CA GLU A 92 -6.46 -26.59 -14.03
C GLU A 92 -7.02 -26.78 -15.45
#